data_AF-G4TVY6-F1
#
_entry.id   AF-G4TVY6-F1
#
_cell.length_a   1.000
_cell.length_b   1.000
_cell.length_c   1.000
_cell.angle_alpha   90.00
_cell.angle_beta   90.00
_cell.angle_gamma   90.00
#
_symmetry.space_group_name_H-M   'P 1'
#
loop_
_entity.id
_entity.type
_entity.pdbx_description
1 polymer ?
#
loop_
_entity_poly.entity_id
_entity_poly.type
_entity_poly.pdbx_seq_one_letter_code
_entity_poly.pdbx_strand_id
1 'polypeptide(L)'
;MRLQGLKNKTRFWSDLVGSVHYSDGYESFVSRSIWQPVESQPWKEYAVPSEIFVESLAWDLSQDLLVIWGGRMDRMGFLVAEAAIHLVSLSTGKPHPRATKPWFDLEGVPEEHVDLLILGDILVHRFPDEDQGGALSVWNWKSGVLLEARAMQVWAVAFISSGTLIYIVGNTADEQDVAVDYHLALRKITEYSTLSPVIQEIRFDISLSSDEYVGSIGFTAPILEVDSFSIPNDLPMSPYIWDEDVESMICIKFYGTSFTYFIRPRALCRQFEAGAGQHTSMTYNSQEDSLQDIILRVLTNEF
;
A
#
# COMPACT_ATOMS: atom_id res chain seq x y z
N MET A 1 -5.30 -19.63 27.57
CA MET A 1 -4.46 -18.66 26.85
C MET A 1 -5.42 -17.68 26.17
N ARG A 2 -5.44 -16.42 26.60
CA ARG A 2 -6.43 -15.42 26.15
C ARG A 2 -6.03 -14.91 24.77
N LEU A 3 -6.78 -15.29 23.74
CA LEU A 3 -6.79 -14.61 22.43
C LEU A 3 -7.50 -13.26 22.59
N GLN A 4 -6.80 -12.27 23.14
CA GLN A 4 -7.23 -10.87 23.17
C GLN A 4 -6.27 -10.08 22.29
N GLY A 5 -6.55 -10.00 20.99
CA GLY A 5 -5.77 -9.20 20.04
C GLY A 5 -6.51 -8.85 18.75
N LEU A 6 -7.45 -9.68 18.30
CA LEU A 6 -8.09 -9.55 16.98
C LEU A 6 -9.52 -8.99 17.03
N LYS A 7 -9.75 -7.87 17.72
CA LYS A 7 -11.05 -7.18 17.56
C LYS A 7 -11.05 -6.38 16.26
N ASN A 8 -11.65 -6.97 15.22
CA ASN A 8 -12.18 -6.33 14.01
C ASN A 8 -11.22 -5.33 13.34
N LYS A 9 -10.23 -5.81 12.57
CA LYS A 9 -9.57 -4.95 11.58
C LYS A 9 -10.56 -4.73 10.43
N THR A 10 -11.08 -3.52 10.36
CA THR A 10 -11.95 -3.06 9.27
C THR A 10 -11.10 -2.25 8.31
N ARG A 11 -11.01 -2.67 7.04
CA ARG A 11 -10.39 -1.86 5.97
C ARG A 11 -11.48 -1.33 5.05
N PHE A 12 -11.42 -0.04 4.78
CA PHE A 12 -12.35 0.67 3.92
C PHE A 12 -11.75 0.75 2.51
N TRP A 13 -12.50 0.23 1.54
CA TRP A 13 -12.37 0.57 0.12
C TRP A 13 -13.71 1.22 -0.27
N SER A 14 -13.71 2.17 -1.21
CA SER A 14 -14.66 3.30 -1.29
C SER A 14 -16.14 2.92 -1.07
N ASP A 15 -16.54 1.72 -1.50
CA ASP A 15 -17.91 1.20 -1.36
C ASP A 15 -18.04 -0.16 -0.66
N LEU A 16 -16.92 -0.79 -0.28
CA LEU A 16 -16.85 -2.10 0.36
C LEU A 16 -16.02 -2.05 1.64
N VAL A 17 -16.65 -2.45 2.73
CA VAL A 17 -16.00 -2.71 4.01
C VAL A 17 -15.62 -4.18 4.06
N GLY A 18 -14.32 -4.42 4.11
CA GLY A 18 -13.76 -5.74 4.44
C GLY A 18 -13.52 -5.84 5.94
N SER A 19 -14.07 -6.85 6.59
CA SER A 19 -13.82 -7.18 8.00
C SER A 19 -13.45 -8.64 8.16
N VAL A 20 -12.48 -8.93 9.02
CA VAL A 20 -12.21 -10.31 9.46
C VAL A 20 -13.09 -10.62 10.66
N HIS A 21 -13.90 -11.67 10.55
CA HIS A 21 -14.75 -12.19 11.60
C HIS A 21 -14.16 -13.48 12.14
N TYR A 22 -14.26 -13.67 13.46
CA TYR A 22 -13.89 -14.92 14.11
C TYR A 22 -15.17 -15.60 14.61
N SER A 23 -15.55 -16.72 14.01
CA SER A 23 -16.71 -17.52 14.41
C SER A 23 -16.35 -19.00 14.45
N ASP A 24 -16.74 -19.69 15.52
CA ASP A 24 -16.57 -21.14 15.68
C ASP A 24 -15.14 -21.66 15.49
N GLY A 25 -14.14 -20.82 15.79
CA GLY A 25 -12.72 -21.18 15.67
C GLY A 25 -12.13 -20.98 14.27
N TYR A 26 -12.86 -20.34 13.36
CA TYR A 26 -12.40 -20.03 12.01
C TYR A 26 -12.42 -18.51 11.78
N GLU A 27 -11.44 -18.03 11.02
CA GLU A 27 -11.43 -16.68 10.48
C GLU A 27 -12.16 -16.65 9.14
N SER A 28 -13.12 -15.74 9.00
CA SER A 28 -13.75 -15.44 7.72
C SER A 28 -13.50 -13.99 7.36
N PHE A 29 -13.14 -13.75 6.10
CA PHE A 29 -13.13 -12.41 5.53
C PHE A 29 -14.50 -12.11 4.98
N VAL A 30 -15.10 -11.03 5.46
CA VAL A 30 -16.46 -10.64 5.14
C VAL A 30 -16.41 -9.30 4.43
N SER A 31 -16.92 -9.26 3.21
CA SER A 31 -17.12 -8.02 2.46
C SER A 31 -18.57 -7.59 2.54
N ARG A 32 -18.78 -6.33 2.97
CA ARG A 32 -20.09 -5.68 3.07
C ARG A 32 -20.06 -4.41 2.25
N SER A 33 -21.16 -4.08 1.57
CA SER A 33 -21.26 -2.75 1.00
C SER A 33 -21.45 -1.71 2.12
N ILE A 34 -20.82 -0.54 2.02
CA ILE A 34 -21.09 0.56 2.96
C ILE A 34 -22.55 1.03 2.92
N TRP A 35 -23.24 0.73 1.81
CA TRP A 35 -24.62 1.09 1.57
C TRP A 35 -25.61 0.06 2.13
N GLN A 36 -25.11 -1.10 2.58
CA GLN A 36 -25.93 -2.13 3.20
C GLN A 36 -26.12 -1.84 4.70
N PRO A 37 -27.34 -2.05 5.24
CA PRO A 37 -27.56 -1.98 6.69
C PRO A 37 -26.63 -2.96 7.42
N VAL A 38 -26.15 -2.59 8.60
CA VAL A 38 -25.26 -3.45 9.42
C VAL A 38 -25.89 -4.82 9.74
N GLU A 39 -27.22 -4.90 9.74
CA GLU A 39 -27.97 -6.14 10.00
C GLU A 39 -28.17 -7.01 8.75
N SER A 40 -27.82 -6.52 7.55
CA SER A 40 -27.95 -7.33 6.34
C SER A 40 -26.92 -8.46 6.33
N GLN A 41 -27.25 -9.54 5.61
CA GLN A 41 -26.24 -10.53 5.27
C GLN A 41 -25.09 -9.84 4.53
N PRO A 42 -23.84 -10.23 4.81
CA PRO A 42 -22.73 -9.69 4.08
C PRO A 42 -22.85 -10.02 2.60
N TRP A 43 -22.41 -9.11 1.74
CA TRP A 43 -22.43 -9.30 0.30
C TRP A 43 -21.67 -10.57 -0.09
N LYS A 44 -20.51 -10.81 0.53
CA LYS A 44 -19.77 -12.05 0.37
C LYS A 44 -18.96 -12.38 1.62
N GLU A 45 -18.93 -13.65 1.95
CA GLU A 45 -18.11 -14.21 3.02
C GLU A 45 -17.15 -15.22 2.43
N TYR A 46 -15.89 -15.10 2.82
CA TYR A 46 -14.78 -15.88 2.33
C TYR A 46 -14.17 -16.60 3.52
N ALA A 47 -14.20 -17.93 3.50
CA ALA A 47 -13.48 -18.71 4.49
C ALA A 47 -11.98 -18.52 4.23
N VAL A 48 -11.27 -17.96 5.21
CA VAL A 48 -9.80 -17.99 5.20
C VAL A 48 -9.40 -19.45 5.44
N PRO A 49 -8.38 -19.98 4.74
CA PRO A 49 -7.86 -21.29 5.05
C PRO A 49 -7.53 -21.39 6.56
N SER A 50 -8.08 -22.38 7.25
CA SER A 50 -7.97 -22.51 8.71
C SER A 50 -6.54 -22.68 9.23
N GLU A 51 -5.59 -22.87 8.33
CA GLU A 51 -4.17 -23.05 8.61
C GLU A 51 -3.41 -21.73 8.64
N ILE A 52 -4.05 -20.61 8.27
CA ILE A 52 -3.43 -19.29 8.16
C ILE A 52 -4.00 -18.39 9.26
N PHE A 53 -3.12 -17.78 10.04
CA PHE A 53 -3.45 -16.73 11.00
C PHE A 53 -3.38 -15.37 10.31
N VAL A 54 -4.49 -14.63 10.21
CA VAL A 54 -4.50 -13.38 9.42
C VAL A 54 -4.05 -12.17 10.24
N GLU A 55 -2.96 -11.55 9.82
CA GLU A 55 -2.47 -10.30 10.41
C GLU A 55 -2.84 -9.07 9.58
N SER A 56 -2.73 -9.18 8.26
CA SER A 56 -3.06 -8.14 7.29
C SER A 56 -3.59 -8.77 6.00
N LEU A 57 -4.38 -8.01 5.25
CA LEU A 57 -4.92 -8.48 3.98
C LEU A 57 -5.10 -7.33 2.99
N ALA A 58 -5.04 -7.67 1.71
CA ALA A 58 -5.41 -6.84 0.59
C ALA A 58 -6.12 -7.72 -0.45
N TRP A 59 -6.93 -7.12 -1.33
CA TRP A 59 -7.64 -7.88 -2.34
C TRP A 59 -7.77 -7.09 -3.64
N ASP A 60 -7.91 -7.82 -4.75
CA ASP A 60 -8.21 -7.27 -6.07
C ASP A 60 -9.33 -8.11 -6.69
N LEU A 61 -10.54 -7.55 -6.70
CA LEU A 61 -11.73 -8.20 -7.25
C LEU A 61 -11.59 -8.49 -8.75
N SER A 62 -10.86 -7.64 -9.49
CA SER A 62 -10.66 -7.83 -10.94
C SER A 62 -9.86 -9.10 -11.23
N GLN A 63 -8.94 -9.43 -10.33
CA GLN A 63 -8.06 -10.58 -10.47
C GLN A 63 -8.58 -11.83 -9.77
N ASP A 64 -9.73 -11.77 -9.07
CA ASP A 64 -10.18 -12.80 -8.13
C ASP A 64 -9.15 -13.08 -7.01
N LEU A 65 -8.39 -12.07 -6.58
CA LEU A 65 -7.24 -12.24 -5.71
C LEU A 65 -7.49 -11.72 -4.28
N LEU A 66 -7.19 -12.55 -3.29
CA LEU A 66 -7.02 -12.21 -1.89
C LEU A 66 -5.56 -12.46 -1.51
N VAL A 67 -4.91 -11.43 -1.01
CA VAL A 67 -3.55 -11.51 -0.46
C VAL A 67 -3.65 -11.43 1.04
N ILE A 68 -3.07 -12.42 1.71
CA ILE A 68 -3.10 -12.54 3.15
C ILE A 68 -1.67 -12.53 3.64
N TRP A 69 -1.34 -11.63 4.56
CA TRP A 69 -0.12 -11.70 5.35
C TRP A 69 -0.45 -12.33 6.69
N GLY A 70 0.36 -13.31 7.08
CA GLY A 70 0.15 -14.07 8.29
C GLY A 70 1.05 -15.28 8.40
N GLY A 71 1.08 -15.89 9.59
CA GLY A 71 1.82 -17.14 9.80
C GLY A 71 0.93 -18.38 9.66
N ARG A 72 1.58 -19.54 9.53
CA ARG A 72 0.87 -20.83 9.50
C ARG A 72 0.72 -21.39 10.91
N MET A 73 -0.49 -21.83 11.24
CA MET A 73 -0.74 -22.58 12.46
C MET A 73 -0.60 -24.09 12.23
N ASP A 74 -0.08 -24.82 13.21
CA ASP A 74 -0.25 -26.27 13.25
C ASP A 74 -1.65 -26.68 13.72
N ARG A 75 -1.89 -27.99 13.75
CA ARG A 75 -3.16 -28.59 14.20
C ARG A 75 -3.50 -28.31 15.66
N MET A 76 -2.53 -27.84 16.45
CA MET A 76 -2.73 -27.49 17.85
C MET A 76 -2.93 -25.98 18.04
N GLY A 77 -2.91 -25.20 16.97
CA GLY A 77 -3.09 -23.75 16.99
C GLY A 77 -1.81 -23.00 17.40
N PHE A 78 -0.64 -23.64 17.33
CA PHE A 78 0.64 -22.95 17.52
C PHE A 78 1.13 -22.38 16.19
N LEU A 79 1.75 -21.20 16.23
CA LEU A 79 2.46 -20.63 15.07
C LEU A 79 3.67 -21.52 14.77
N VAL A 80 3.74 -22.08 13.56
CA VAL A 80 4.74 -23.10 13.17
C VAL A 80 5.63 -22.65 12.02
N ALA A 81 5.24 -21.63 11.26
CA ALA A 81 6.07 -21.07 10.20
C ALA A 81 6.18 -19.56 10.36
N GLU A 82 7.31 -19.03 9.91
CA GLU A 82 7.54 -17.59 9.71
C GLU A 82 6.41 -16.99 8.88
N ALA A 83 6.16 -15.71 9.11
CA ALA A 83 5.10 -14.99 8.44
C ALA A 83 5.33 -14.98 6.91
N ALA A 84 4.25 -15.22 6.17
CA ALA A 84 4.27 -15.40 4.73
C ALA A 84 3.14 -14.61 4.06
N ILE A 85 3.32 -14.31 2.78
CA ILE A 85 2.26 -13.74 1.95
C ILE A 85 1.57 -14.88 1.20
N HIS A 86 0.33 -15.17 1.51
CA HIS A 86 -0.50 -16.17 0.84
C HIS A 86 -1.35 -15.54 -0.26
N LEU A 87 -1.41 -16.20 -1.42
CA LEU A 87 -2.20 -15.79 -2.58
C LEU A 87 -3.39 -16.73 -2.77
N VAL A 88 -4.58 -16.24 -2.49
CA VAL A 88 -5.82 -17.02 -2.44
C VAL A 88 -6.80 -16.49 -3.49
N SER A 89 -7.52 -17.40 -4.15
CA SER A 89 -8.64 -17.03 -5.00
C SER A 89 -9.84 -16.65 -4.14
N LEU A 90 -10.37 -15.44 -4.32
CA LEU A 90 -11.57 -14.99 -3.62
C LEU A 90 -12.74 -15.94 -3.91
N SER A 91 -12.98 -16.31 -5.16
CA SER A 91 -14.13 -17.14 -5.54
C SER A 91 -14.08 -18.56 -4.97
N THR A 92 -12.89 -19.10 -4.71
CA THR A 92 -12.74 -20.52 -4.32
C THR A 92 -12.19 -20.75 -2.91
N GLY A 93 -11.56 -19.75 -2.29
CA GLY A 93 -10.82 -19.90 -1.04
C GLY A 93 -9.58 -20.79 -1.15
N LYS A 94 -9.18 -21.19 -2.36
CA LYS A 94 -8.03 -22.06 -2.64
C LYS A 94 -6.83 -21.22 -3.11
N PRO A 95 -5.61 -21.79 -3.15
CA PRO A 95 -4.47 -21.11 -3.74
C PRO A 95 -4.79 -20.57 -5.13
N HIS A 96 -4.39 -19.32 -5.37
CA HIS A 96 -4.81 -18.59 -6.56
C HIS A 96 -4.28 -19.28 -7.84
N PRO A 97 -5.13 -19.65 -8.81
CA PRO A 97 -4.74 -20.52 -9.92
C PRO A 97 -3.74 -19.88 -10.90
N ARG A 98 -3.65 -18.54 -10.92
CA ARG A 98 -2.71 -17.79 -11.77
C ARG A 98 -1.37 -17.53 -11.10
N ALA A 99 -1.24 -17.83 -9.81
CA ALA A 99 0.01 -17.65 -9.09
C ALA A 99 0.89 -18.89 -9.29
N THR A 100 2.12 -18.69 -9.77
CA THR A 100 3.10 -19.77 -9.95
C THR A 100 3.51 -20.35 -8.60
N LYS A 101 3.57 -19.48 -7.58
CA LYS A 101 3.76 -19.87 -6.18
C LYS A 101 2.53 -19.46 -5.37
N PRO A 102 1.96 -20.37 -4.57
CA PRO A 102 0.79 -20.07 -3.73
C PRO A 102 1.10 -19.16 -2.53
N TRP A 103 2.37 -19.00 -2.16
CA TRP A 103 2.82 -18.07 -1.11
C TRP A 103 4.26 -17.59 -1.35
N PHE A 104 4.64 -16.50 -0.67
CA PHE A 104 6.00 -15.98 -0.59
C PHE A 104 6.49 -16.03 0.86
N ASP A 105 7.60 -16.72 1.09
CA ASP A 105 8.29 -16.72 2.36
C ASP A 105 9.07 -15.41 2.49
N LEU A 106 8.91 -14.71 3.62
CA LEU A 106 9.60 -13.46 3.91
C LEU A 106 10.61 -13.69 5.03
N GLU A 107 11.80 -14.14 4.66
CA GLU A 107 12.88 -14.40 5.60
C GLU A 107 13.25 -13.11 6.36
N GLY A 108 13.24 -13.17 7.70
CA GLY A 108 13.75 -12.11 8.57
C GLY A 108 12.86 -10.86 8.67
N VAL A 109 11.60 -10.92 8.24
CA VAL A 109 10.66 -9.80 8.43
C VAL A 109 9.97 -9.94 9.80
N PRO A 110 9.98 -8.90 10.65
CA PRO A 110 9.29 -8.94 11.94
C PRO A 110 7.78 -9.14 11.78
N GLU A 111 7.14 -9.73 12.80
CA GLU A 111 5.73 -10.16 12.77
C GLU A 111 4.71 -9.01 12.94
N GLU A 112 5.13 -7.75 12.96
CA GLU A 112 4.25 -6.65 13.38
C GLU A 112 3.96 -5.64 12.26
N HIS A 113 2.68 -5.51 11.94
CA HIS A 113 2.08 -4.50 11.06
C HIS A 113 2.67 -4.38 9.65
N VAL A 114 1.94 -4.84 8.62
CA VAL A 114 2.33 -4.67 7.21
C VAL A 114 1.30 -3.92 6.38
N ASP A 115 1.82 -3.11 5.46
CA ASP A 115 1.06 -2.49 4.39
C ASP A 115 1.13 -3.38 3.15
N LEU A 116 -0.04 -3.80 2.68
CA LEU A 116 -0.20 -4.58 1.46
C LEU A 116 -0.96 -3.73 0.44
N LEU A 117 -0.39 -3.55 -0.75
CA LEU A 117 -1.06 -2.93 -1.88
C LEU A 117 -1.01 -3.87 -3.08
N ILE A 118 -2.07 -3.91 -3.87
CA ILE A 118 -2.15 -4.73 -5.08
C ILE A 118 -2.69 -3.86 -6.19
N LEU A 119 -2.08 -3.96 -7.37
CA LEU A 119 -2.61 -3.35 -8.59
C LEU A 119 -2.24 -4.21 -9.80
N GLY A 120 -3.25 -4.82 -10.41
CA GLY A 120 -3.05 -5.73 -11.54
C GLY A 120 -2.13 -6.88 -11.14
N ASP A 121 -0.91 -6.90 -11.66
CA ASP A 121 0.07 -7.99 -11.46
C ASP A 121 1.10 -7.64 -10.38
N ILE A 122 1.07 -6.41 -9.89
CA ILE A 122 2.03 -5.88 -8.92
C ILE A 122 1.46 -6.05 -7.51
N LEU A 123 2.24 -6.68 -6.65
CA LEU A 123 2.03 -6.75 -5.21
C LEU A 123 3.14 -5.96 -4.53
N VAL A 124 2.74 -5.01 -3.69
CA VAL A 124 3.64 -4.27 -2.82
C VAL A 124 3.42 -4.74 -1.40
N HIS A 125 4.52 -5.07 -0.73
CA HIS A 125 4.57 -5.38 0.68
C HIS A 125 5.56 -4.43 1.34
N ARG A 126 5.05 -3.56 2.21
CA ARG A 126 5.84 -2.64 3.02
C ARG A 126 5.74 -3.05 4.49
N PHE A 127 6.90 -3.14 5.12
CA PHE A 127 7.07 -3.33 6.55
C PHE A 127 7.40 -1.98 7.18
N PRO A 128 6.44 -1.23 7.74
CA PRO A 128 6.70 0.00 8.47
C PRO A 128 7.65 -0.22 9.65
N ASP A 129 8.62 0.68 9.78
CA ASP A 129 9.41 0.88 10.99
C ASP A 129 9.19 2.33 11.39
N GLU A 130 8.71 2.56 12.62
CA GLU A 130 8.37 3.91 13.09
C GLU A 130 9.60 4.81 13.14
N ASP A 131 10.76 4.24 13.46
CA ASP A 131 11.99 4.98 13.65
C ASP A 131 12.77 5.12 12.35
N GLN A 132 12.77 4.11 11.47
CA GLN A 132 13.68 4.03 10.32
C GLN A 132 12.99 3.98 8.94
N GLY A 133 11.69 4.26 8.90
CA GLY A 133 10.89 4.30 7.67
C GLY A 133 10.49 2.92 7.14
N GLY A 134 11.21 1.85 7.46
CA GLY A 134 10.78 0.48 7.16
C GLY A 134 11.21 -0.05 5.78
N ALA A 135 10.91 -1.33 5.54
CA ALA A 135 11.32 -2.06 4.34
C ALA A 135 10.22 -2.08 3.27
N LEU A 136 10.62 -2.22 2.00
CA LEU A 136 9.70 -2.36 0.87
C LEU A 136 10.12 -3.55 0.02
N SER A 137 9.15 -4.36 -0.38
CA SER A 137 9.31 -5.37 -1.42
C SER A 137 8.20 -5.25 -2.45
N VAL A 138 8.55 -5.30 -3.72
CA VAL A 138 7.61 -5.25 -4.85
C VAL A 138 7.79 -6.50 -5.68
N TRP A 139 6.67 -7.18 -5.93
CA TRP A 139 6.63 -8.48 -6.56
C TRP A 139 5.70 -8.44 -7.76
N ASN A 140 6.02 -9.22 -8.77
CA ASN A 140 5.00 -9.71 -9.69
C ASN A 140 4.37 -10.95 -9.05
N TRP A 141 3.15 -10.84 -8.53
CA TRP A 141 2.56 -11.92 -7.73
C TRP A 141 2.22 -13.17 -8.55
N LYS A 142 2.01 -13.03 -9.87
CA LYS A 142 1.71 -14.17 -10.76
C LYS A 142 2.96 -15.01 -11.02
N SER A 143 4.07 -14.37 -11.37
CA SER A 143 5.33 -15.07 -11.64
C SER A 143 6.09 -15.40 -10.37
N GLY A 144 5.83 -14.67 -9.27
CA GLY A 144 6.59 -14.74 -8.03
C GLY A 144 7.98 -14.11 -8.12
N VAL A 145 8.23 -13.30 -9.15
CA VAL A 145 9.51 -12.60 -9.32
C VAL A 145 9.52 -11.35 -8.43
N LEU A 146 10.56 -11.24 -7.61
CA LEU A 146 10.88 -10.03 -6.86
C LEU A 146 11.42 -8.97 -7.82
N LEU A 147 10.69 -7.86 -7.96
CA LEU A 147 11.02 -6.76 -8.85
C LEU A 147 11.90 -5.72 -8.15
N GLU A 148 11.66 -5.49 -6.85
CA GLU A 148 12.41 -4.53 -6.04
C GLU A 148 12.38 -4.97 -4.57
N ALA A 149 13.51 -4.86 -3.89
CA ALA A 149 13.61 -4.95 -2.44
C ALA A 149 14.46 -3.81 -1.91
N ARG A 150 13.96 -3.13 -0.88
CA ARG A 150 14.66 -2.09 -0.12
C ARG A 150 14.56 -2.44 1.35
N ALA A 151 15.71 -2.55 2.00
CA ALA A 151 15.79 -3.06 3.35
C ALA A 151 15.25 -2.06 4.40
N MET A 152 15.37 -0.75 4.17
CA MET A 152 14.98 0.31 5.13
C MET A 152 14.60 1.61 4.40
N GLN A 153 14.21 2.64 5.16
CA GLN A 153 14.03 4.03 4.73
C GLN A 153 12.79 4.31 3.87
N VAL A 154 11.85 3.37 3.73
CA VAL A 154 10.66 3.56 2.90
C VAL A 154 9.43 3.92 3.73
N TRP A 155 9.26 5.22 3.98
CA TRP A 155 8.24 5.75 4.90
C TRP A 155 6.79 5.63 4.44
N ALA A 156 6.56 5.55 3.13
CA ALA A 156 5.23 5.41 2.58
C ALA A 156 5.27 4.89 1.16
N VAL A 157 4.18 4.31 0.70
CA VAL A 157 4.04 3.79 -0.66
C VAL A 157 2.58 3.88 -1.12
N ALA A 158 2.37 4.19 -2.40
CA ALA A 158 1.05 4.16 -3.02
C ALA A 158 1.16 3.97 -4.53
N PHE A 159 0.10 3.42 -5.12
CA PHE A 159 -0.13 3.57 -6.54
C PHE A 159 -0.86 4.89 -6.81
N ILE A 160 -0.43 5.62 -7.84
CA ILE A 160 -1.06 6.91 -8.23
C ILE A 160 -1.67 6.89 -9.63
N SER A 161 -1.33 5.88 -10.41
CA SER A 161 -2.05 5.45 -11.61
C SER A 161 -1.84 3.95 -11.80
N SER A 162 -2.58 3.34 -12.75
CA SER A 162 -2.37 1.95 -13.18
C SER A 162 -0.92 1.65 -13.62
N GLY A 163 -0.19 2.69 -14.07
CA GLY A 163 1.18 2.60 -14.55
C GLY A 163 2.24 3.20 -13.63
N THR A 164 1.89 3.75 -12.46
CA THR A 164 2.83 4.50 -11.63
C THR A 164 2.73 4.16 -10.14
N LEU A 165 3.86 3.72 -9.59
CA LEU A 165 4.09 3.52 -8.17
C LEU A 165 4.92 4.69 -7.64
N ILE A 166 4.53 5.20 -6.47
CA ILE A 166 5.34 6.16 -5.70
C ILE A 166 5.69 5.58 -4.35
N TYR A 167 6.83 5.98 -3.83
CA TYR A 167 7.16 5.77 -2.44
C TYR A 167 8.05 6.89 -1.91
N ILE A 168 7.95 7.15 -0.61
CA ILE A 168 8.78 8.14 0.09
C ILE A 168 9.98 7.42 0.67
N VAL A 169 11.16 7.87 0.28
CA VAL A 169 12.44 7.41 0.85
C VAL A 169 12.98 8.52 1.74
N GLY A 170 13.52 8.17 2.90
CA GLY A 170 14.08 9.13 3.84
C GLY A 170 15.22 8.56 4.65
N ASN A 171 16.34 9.29 4.71
CA ASN A 171 17.43 8.96 5.61
C ASN A 171 17.15 9.55 7.00
N THR A 172 17.16 8.71 8.02
CA THR A 172 17.18 9.15 9.41
C THR A 172 18.59 9.57 9.77
N ALA A 173 18.71 10.62 10.58
CA ALA A 173 20.00 11.10 11.05
C ALA A 173 20.53 10.13 12.12
N ASP A 174 21.12 9.02 11.68
CA ASP A 174 21.87 8.14 12.56
C ASP A 174 23.20 8.84 12.88
N GLU A 175 23.24 9.49 14.05
CA GLU A 175 24.42 10.09 14.69
C GLU A 175 25.00 11.34 13.99
N GLN A 176 24.73 12.51 14.59
CA GLN A 176 25.39 13.82 14.43
C GLN A 176 25.75 14.28 12.99
N ASP A 177 25.02 15.32 12.52
CA ASP A 177 25.31 16.17 11.36
C ASP A 177 24.94 15.67 9.95
N VAL A 178 24.25 14.54 9.79
CA VAL A 178 23.68 14.20 8.46
C VAL A 178 22.34 14.92 8.27
N ALA A 179 22.28 15.81 7.28
CA ALA A 179 21.05 16.45 6.85
C ALA A 179 20.02 15.38 6.48
N VAL A 180 18.84 15.47 7.11
CA VAL A 180 17.71 14.59 6.84
C VAL A 180 17.22 14.87 5.42
N ASP A 181 17.32 13.88 4.53
CA ASP A 181 16.90 13.99 3.13
C ASP A 181 15.73 13.05 2.88
N TYR A 182 14.57 13.62 2.56
CA TYR A 182 13.37 12.90 2.16
C TYR A 182 13.06 13.20 0.70
N HIS A 183 12.79 12.16 -0.06
CA HIS A 183 12.41 12.29 -1.46
C HIS A 183 11.29 11.34 -1.85
N LEU A 184 10.44 11.81 -2.74
CA LEU A 184 9.46 11.01 -3.43
C LEU A 184 10.13 10.36 -4.64
N ALA A 185 10.17 9.03 -4.67
CA ALA A 185 10.64 8.27 -5.82
C ALA A 185 9.45 7.77 -6.63
N LEU A 186 9.53 7.95 -7.95
CA LEU A 186 8.51 7.51 -8.90
C LEU A 186 9.05 6.37 -9.78
N ARG A 187 8.26 5.31 -9.89
CA ARG A 187 8.56 4.13 -10.71
C ARG A 187 7.44 3.90 -11.70
N LYS A 188 7.80 3.66 -12.96
CA LYS A 188 6.85 3.21 -13.98
C LYS A 188 6.66 1.70 -13.88
N ILE A 189 5.41 1.28 -13.84
CA ILE A 189 5.01 -0.11 -14.05
C ILE A 189 4.92 -0.30 -15.56
N THR A 190 5.71 -1.22 -16.09
CA THR A 190 5.74 -1.49 -17.53
C THR A 190 4.56 -2.36 -17.95
N GLU A 191 4.31 -2.44 -19.25
CA GLU A 191 3.30 -3.33 -19.84
C GLU A 191 3.53 -4.82 -19.51
N TYR A 192 4.76 -5.18 -19.13
CA TYR A 192 5.13 -6.54 -18.72
C TYR A 192 5.09 -6.75 -17.21
N SER A 193 4.50 -5.80 -16.47
CA SER A 193 4.40 -5.84 -15.01
C SER A 193 5.76 -5.99 -14.35
N THR A 194 6.73 -5.21 -14.87
CA THR A 194 8.04 -4.97 -14.26
C THR A 194 8.13 -3.52 -13.81
N LEU A 195 9.14 -3.19 -13.00
CA LEU A 195 9.42 -1.80 -12.63
C LEU A 195 10.56 -1.24 -13.50
N SER A 196 10.39 0.00 -13.94
CA SER A 196 11.50 0.77 -14.49
C SER A 196 12.56 1.07 -13.42
N PRO A 197 13.78 1.49 -13.82
CA PRO A 197 14.65 2.27 -12.93
C PRO A 197 13.92 3.47 -12.32
N VAL A 198 14.51 4.13 -11.30
CA VAL A 198 13.90 5.35 -10.74
C VAL A 198 13.98 6.39 -11.84
N ILE A 199 12.82 6.81 -12.33
CA ILE A 199 12.74 7.75 -13.45
C ILE A 199 12.75 9.19 -12.93
N GLN A 200 12.14 9.43 -11.77
CA GLN A 200 12.05 10.75 -11.18
C GLN A 200 12.14 10.69 -9.66
N GLU A 201 12.93 11.61 -9.10
CA GLU A 201 13.03 11.87 -7.67
C GLU A 201 12.64 13.33 -7.39
N ILE A 202 11.79 13.54 -6.40
CA ILE A 202 11.42 14.88 -5.93
C ILE A 202 11.84 15.02 -4.48
N ARG A 203 12.83 15.86 -4.22
CA ARG A 203 13.33 16.11 -2.86
C ARG A 203 12.46 17.13 -2.15
N PHE A 204 12.10 16.84 -0.92
CA PHE A 204 11.35 17.75 -0.06
C PHE A 204 12.33 18.64 0.70
N ASP A 205 12.13 19.95 0.66
CA ASP A 205 12.85 20.87 1.54
C ASP A 205 12.25 20.83 2.95
N ILE A 206 12.84 19.99 3.79
CA ILE A 206 12.45 19.85 5.19
C ILE A 206 13.47 20.59 6.06
N SER A 207 13.13 21.84 6.37
CA SER A 207 13.89 22.60 7.37
C SER A 207 13.43 22.17 8.76
N LEU A 208 14.22 21.32 9.42
CA LEU A 208 14.07 20.98 10.83
C LEU A 208 14.82 22.02 11.68
N SER A 209 14.29 22.38 12.85
CA SER A 209 15.13 23.04 13.85
C SER A 209 16.16 22.03 14.41
N SER A 210 17.26 22.51 14.98
CA SER A 210 18.40 21.67 15.42
C SER A 210 18.04 20.58 16.44
N ASP A 211 16.88 20.72 17.09
CA ASP A 211 16.41 19.83 18.16
C ASP A 211 15.19 18.99 17.72
N GLU A 212 14.73 19.13 16.47
CA GLU A 212 13.55 18.42 15.95
C GLU A 212 13.96 17.21 15.11
N TYR A 213 13.32 16.08 15.41
CA TYR A 213 13.40 14.85 14.63
C TYR A 213 12.06 14.60 13.94
N VAL A 214 12.09 14.14 12.69
CA VAL A 214 10.88 13.63 12.02
C VAL A 214 10.61 12.24 12.57
N GLY A 215 9.80 12.19 13.64
CA GLY A 215 9.45 10.93 14.30
C GLY A 215 8.48 10.05 13.52
N SER A 216 7.76 10.61 12.55
CA SER A 216 6.87 9.85 11.67
C SER A 216 6.45 10.67 10.45
N ILE A 217 5.94 9.98 9.43
CA ILE A 217 5.30 10.60 8.27
C ILE A 217 3.84 10.16 8.20
N GLY A 218 2.94 11.13 8.27
CA GLY A 218 1.53 10.95 7.92
C GLY A 218 1.39 10.93 6.41
N PHE A 219 0.93 9.83 5.86
CA PHE A 219 0.76 9.68 4.42
C PHE A 219 -0.68 9.26 4.11
N THR A 220 -1.33 10.01 3.23
CA THR A 220 -2.66 9.68 2.74
C THR A 220 -2.67 9.81 1.23
N ALA A 221 -2.96 8.72 0.53
CA ALA A 221 -3.10 8.68 -0.91
C ALA A 221 -4.49 8.16 -1.27
N PRO A 222 -5.06 8.58 -2.42
CA PRO A 222 -6.25 7.95 -2.95
C PRO A 222 -5.97 6.47 -3.22
N ILE A 223 -6.94 5.63 -2.90
CA ILE A 223 -6.90 4.22 -3.28
C ILE A 223 -7.31 4.16 -4.76
N LEU A 224 -6.43 3.65 -5.62
CA LEU A 224 -6.78 3.43 -7.01
C LEU A 224 -7.74 2.25 -7.11
N GLU A 225 -8.98 2.56 -7.44
CA GLU A 225 -9.95 1.55 -7.82
C GLU A 225 -9.85 1.40 -9.34
N VAL A 226 -9.33 0.27 -9.79
CA VAL A 226 -9.41 -0.08 -11.21
C VAL A 226 -10.80 -0.64 -11.42
N ASP A 227 -11.55 -0.04 -12.35
CA ASP A 227 -12.82 -0.57 -12.84
C ASP A 227 -12.65 -2.05 -13.17
N SER A 228 -13.18 -2.88 -12.29
CA SER A 228 -13.06 -4.32 -12.43
C SER A 228 -14.20 -4.78 -13.32
N PHE A 229 -13.87 -5.29 -14.52
CA PHE A 229 -14.82 -6.03 -15.36
C PHE A 229 -15.44 -7.25 -14.65
N SER A 230 -14.86 -7.63 -13.51
CA SER A 230 -15.28 -8.73 -12.66
C SER A 230 -16.17 -8.29 -11.50
N ILE A 231 -16.55 -6.99 -11.38
CA ILE A 231 -17.57 -6.55 -10.43
C ILE A 231 -18.85 -7.32 -10.77
N PRO A 232 -19.34 -8.19 -9.87
CA PRO A 232 -20.57 -8.91 -10.13
C PRO A 232 -21.71 -7.95 -10.44
N ASN A 233 -22.50 -8.26 -11.48
CA ASN A 233 -23.58 -7.39 -11.97
C ASN A 233 -24.66 -7.06 -10.92
N ASP A 234 -24.65 -7.78 -9.78
CA ASP A 234 -25.54 -7.64 -8.64
C ASP A 234 -24.97 -6.79 -7.49
N LEU A 235 -23.70 -6.36 -7.57
CA LEU A 235 -23.23 -5.30 -6.69
C LEU A 235 -24.02 -4.04 -7.06
N PRO A 236 -24.68 -3.37 -6.09
CA PRO A 236 -25.23 -2.05 -6.35
C PRO A 236 -24.05 -1.16 -6.73
N MET A 237 -23.87 -0.94 -8.04
CA MET A 237 -22.80 -0.08 -8.51
C MET A 237 -22.97 1.24 -7.80
N SER A 238 -21.92 1.64 -7.10
CA SER A 238 -21.89 2.97 -6.51
C SER A 238 -22.12 3.99 -7.62
N PRO A 239 -22.91 5.05 -7.37
CA PRO A 239 -23.02 6.15 -8.32
C PRO A 239 -21.68 6.89 -8.53
N TYR A 240 -20.64 6.54 -7.76
CA TYR A 240 -19.28 7.05 -7.91
C TYR A 240 -18.40 5.98 -8.57
N ILE A 241 -18.51 5.87 -9.90
CA ILE A 241 -17.39 5.37 -10.70
C ILE A 241 -16.21 6.28 -10.35
N TRP A 242 -15.06 5.70 -9.97
CA TRP A 242 -13.85 6.50 -9.78
C TRP A 242 -13.50 7.11 -11.13
N ASP A 243 -13.91 8.36 -11.32
CA ASP A 243 -13.58 9.12 -12.49
C ASP A 243 -12.08 9.42 -12.40
N GLU A 244 -11.30 8.84 -13.32
CA GLU A 244 -9.87 9.14 -13.48
C GLU A 244 -9.62 10.66 -13.68
N ASP A 245 -10.68 11.43 -13.99
CA ASP A 245 -10.66 12.88 -14.04
C ASP A 245 -10.84 13.59 -12.69
N VAL A 246 -11.27 12.91 -11.62
CA VAL A 246 -11.41 13.52 -10.30
C VAL A 246 -10.04 13.92 -9.77
N GLU A 247 -9.89 15.22 -9.48
CA GLU A 247 -8.72 15.76 -8.81
C GLU A 247 -8.64 15.22 -7.37
N SER A 248 -7.97 14.08 -7.22
CA SER A 248 -7.53 13.58 -5.93
C SER A 248 -6.24 14.29 -5.48
N MET A 249 -5.95 14.23 -4.19
CA MET A 249 -4.71 14.74 -3.62
C MET A 249 -4.05 13.68 -2.75
N ILE A 250 -2.73 13.60 -2.84
CA ILE A 250 -1.92 12.94 -1.82
C ILE A 250 -1.56 13.98 -0.77
N CYS A 251 -1.68 13.62 0.49
CA CYS A 251 -1.24 14.42 1.62
C CYS A 251 -0.03 13.74 2.27
N ILE A 252 1.05 14.50 2.44
CA ILE A 252 2.25 14.09 3.17
C ILE A 252 2.48 15.09 4.30
N LYS A 253 2.42 14.61 5.52
CA LYS A 253 2.70 15.37 6.73
C LYS A 253 3.95 14.82 7.39
N PHE A 254 4.98 15.65 7.55
CA PHE A 254 6.17 15.29 8.30
C PHE A 254 5.98 15.75 9.75
N TYR A 255 5.73 14.82 10.67
CA TYR A 255 5.51 15.15 12.07
C TYR A 255 6.80 15.71 12.67
N GLY A 256 6.69 16.77 13.48
CA GLY A 256 7.85 17.55 13.94
C GLY A 256 8.24 18.69 12.99
N THR A 257 7.46 18.95 11.94
CA THR A 257 7.64 20.10 11.04
C THR A 257 6.37 20.93 10.95
N SER A 258 6.49 22.21 10.59
CA SER A 258 5.33 23.07 10.32
C SER A 258 4.80 22.93 8.89
N PHE A 259 5.10 21.84 8.16
CA PHE A 259 4.74 21.72 6.75
C PHE A 259 3.93 20.48 6.44
N THR A 260 2.89 20.68 5.64
CA THR A 260 2.14 19.61 4.96
C THR A 260 2.25 19.82 3.45
N TYR A 261 2.54 18.75 2.73
CA TYR A 261 2.63 18.74 1.28
C TYR A 261 1.37 18.11 0.69
N PHE A 262 0.73 18.82 -0.24
CA PHE A 262 -0.35 18.28 -1.05
C PHE A 262 0.17 18.08 -2.46
N ILE A 263 0.01 16.88 -3.00
CA ILE A 263 0.49 16.52 -4.33
C ILE A 263 -0.72 16.16 -5.19
N ARG A 264 -0.80 16.76 -6.38
CA ARG A 264 -1.79 16.42 -7.42
C ARG A 264 -1.30 15.24 -8.23
N PRO A 265 -1.81 14.01 -8.00
CA PRO A 265 -1.24 12.80 -8.59
C PRO A 265 -1.31 12.82 -10.12
N ARG A 266 -2.42 13.33 -10.68
CA ARG A 266 -2.60 13.43 -12.13
C ARG A 266 -1.60 14.37 -12.81
N ALA A 267 -1.37 15.54 -12.22
CA ALA A 267 -0.41 16.50 -12.76
C ALA A 267 1.02 15.94 -12.68
N LEU A 268 1.33 15.27 -11.57
CA LEU A 268 2.59 14.57 -11.38
C LEU A 268 2.80 13.45 -12.41
N CYS A 269 1.80 12.59 -12.64
CA CYS A 269 1.85 11.54 -13.67
C CYS A 269 2.07 12.12 -15.07
N ARG A 270 1.37 13.21 -15.45
CA ARG A 270 1.53 13.84 -16.77
C ARG A 270 2.95 14.38 -16.97
N GLN A 271 3.51 15.03 -15.96
CA GLN A 271 4.89 15.51 -16.00
C GLN A 271 5.87 14.34 -16.13
N PHE A 272 5.65 13.28 -15.34
CA PHE A 272 6.44 12.07 -15.35
C PHE A 272 6.42 11.38 -16.72
N GLU A 273 5.24 11.24 -17.34
CA GLU A 273 5.07 10.65 -18.67
C GLU A 273 5.73 11.49 -19.76
N ALA A 274 5.63 12.82 -19.69
CA ALA A 274 6.30 13.72 -20.61
C ALA A 274 7.84 13.63 -20.50
N GLY A 275 8.37 13.44 -19.29
CA GLY A 275 9.80 13.28 -19.03
C GLY A 275 10.37 11.88 -19.33
N ALA A 276 9.55 10.83 -19.22
CA ALA A 276 9.98 9.43 -19.36
C ALA A 276 10.59 9.09 -20.73
N GLY A 277 10.31 9.87 -21.78
CA GLY A 277 10.94 9.73 -23.09
C GLY A 277 12.44 10.08 -23.14
N GLN A 278 12.98 10.72 -22.10
CA GLN A 278 14.36 11.23 -22.09
C GLN A 278 15.39 10.23 -21.49
N HIS A 279 14.97 9.07 -20.99
CA HIS A 279 15.80 7.98 -20.45
C HIS A 279 16.84 8.35 -19.35
N THR A 280 16.88 9.59 -18.88
CA THR A 280 17.73 10.04 -17.77
C THR A 280 16.89 10.23 -16.52
N SER A 281 17.34 9.68 -15.38
CA SER A 281 16.74 9.99 -14.08
C SER A 281 16.81 11.50 -13.84
N MET A 282 15.70 12.11 -13.44
CA MET A 282 15.61 13.53 -13.14
C MET A 282 15.36 13.75 -11.65
N THR A 283 16.18 14.60 -11.03
CA THR A 283 16.01 15.02 -9.64
C THR A 283 15.50 16.46 -9.63
N TYR A 284 14.37 16.67 -8.95
CA TYR A 284 13.75 17.97 -8.77
C TYR A 284 13.75 18.36 -7.29
N ASN A 285 13.88 19.65 -7.00
CA ASN A 285 13.54 20.20 -5.69
C ASN A 285 12.05 20.60 -5.68
N SER A 286 11.32 20.28 -4.60
CA SER A 286 9.88 20.58 -4.48
C SER A 286 9.51 22.06 -4.61
N GLN A 287 10.48 22.98 -4.49
CA GLN A 287 10.28 24.43 -4.65
C GLN A 287 10.48 24.94 -6.08
N GLU A 288 10.97 24.09 -7.00
CA GLU A 288 11.17 24.51 -8.38
C GLU A 288 9.87 25.00 -9.02
N ASP A 289 9.95 26.08 -9.81
CA ASP A 289 8.79 26.68 -10.48
C ASP A 289 8.01 25.66 -11.34
N SER A 290 8.70 24.65 -11.87
CA SER A 290 8.09 23.56 -12.66
C SER A 290 7.14 22.65 -11.86
N LEU A 291 7.25 22.65 -10.53
CA LEU A 291 6.47 21.82 -9.62
C LEU A 291 5.42 22.58 -8.80
N GLN A 292 5.39 23.92 -8.84
CA GLN A 292 4.49 24.72 -8.00
C GLN A 292 2.99 24.44 -8.24
N ASP A 293 2.63 24.07 -9.47
CA ASP A 293 1.24 23.68 -9.82
C ASP A 293 0.90 22.22 -9.46
N ILE A 294 1.92 21.42 -9.09
CA ILE A 294 1.83 19.98 -8.82
C ILE A 294 1.91 19.71 -7.31
N ILE A 295 2.80 20.40 -6.62
CA ILE A 295 3.10 20.23 -5.20
C ILE A 295 2.83 21.56 -4.48
N LEU A 296 1.83 21.54 -3.59
CA LEU A 296 1.50 22.66 -2.73
C LEU A 296 2.08 22.40 -1.35
N ARG A 297 3.02 23.25 -0.92
CA ARG A 297 3.55 23.26 0.44
C ARG A 297 2.73 24.25 1.28
N VAL A 298 2.08 23.75 2.32
CA VAL A 298 1.26 24.55 3.23
C VAL A 298 1.92 24.61 4.60
N LEU A 299 2.07 25.82 5.14
CA LEU A 299 2.49 26.02 6.52
C LEU A 299 1.31 25.64 7.44
N THR A 300 1.48 24.59 8.22
CA THR A 300 0.56 24.20 9.28
C THR A 300 1.02 24.83 10.58
N ASN A 301 0.23 25.77 11.08
CA ASN A 301 0.39 26.26 12.45
C ASN A 301 -0.10 25.15 13.39
N GLU A 302 0.80 24.23 13.75
CA GLU A 302 0.51 23.31 14.85
C GLU A 302 0.74 24.07 16.16
N PHE A 303 -0.34 24.20 16.95
CA PHE A 303 -0.36 24.72 18.32
C PHE A 303 -0.13 23.60 19.32
#